data_AF-A0A7J8EDM9-F1
#
_entry.id   AF-A0A7J8EDM9-F1
#
_cell.length_a   1.000
_cell.length_b   1.000
_cell.length_c   1.000
_cell.angle_alpha   90.00
_cell.angle_beta   90.00
_cell.angle_gamma   90.00
#
_symmetry.space_group_name_H-M   'P 1'
#
loop_
_entity.id
_entity.type
_entity.pdbx_description
1 polymer ?
#
loop_
_entity_poly.entity_id
_entity_poly.type
_entity_poly.pdbx_seq_one_letter_code
_entity_poly.pdbx_strand_id
1 'polypeptide(L)'
;MPESLNCNCNLYLEISLKCFKSFPTSIMALCVPNLLEYIFTYLFWGVFRVLHEHIQRLSKVVTANHRALQIPEVYLREAPWPSAQSEIRTISAYKTPRDKVRCILRMCSTIMNLLSLANEDSVPGADDFVPVLVFVLIKANPPCLLSTVQYISSFYGNCLSGEESYWWMQFTAAVEFIKTIDDRK
;
A
#
# COMPACT_ATOMS: atom_id res chain seq x y z
N MET A 1 4.80 -1.07 -21.97
CA MET A 1 4.89 -2.24 -21.07
C MET A 1 4.08 -2.16 -19.76
N PRO A 2 3.57 -1.02 -19.23
CA PRO A 2 2.81 -1.01 -17.96
C PRO A 2 1.45 -1.75 -18.05
N GLU A 3 0.86 -1.86 -19.24
CA GLU A 3 -0.38 -2.62 -19.46
C GLU A 3 -0.23 -4.11 -19.14
N SER A 4 0.95 -4.71 -19.31
CA SER A 4 1.16 -6.15 -19.05
C SER A 4 1.22 -6.49 -17.56
N LEU A 5 1.75 -5.59 -16.72
CA LEU A 5 1.77 -5.76 -15.27
C LEU A 5 0.37 -5.54 -14.69
N ASN A 6 -0.33 -4.50 -15.17
CA ASN A 6 -1.69 -4.19 -14.75
C ASN A 6 -2.68 -5.29 -15.17
N CYS A 7 -2.58 -5.79 -16.41
CA CYS A 7 -3.47 -6.83 -16.93
C CYS A 7 -3.24 -8.19 -16.25
N ASN A 8 -1.99 -8.58 -16.00
CA ASN A 8 -1.71 -9.80 -15.23
C ASN A 8 -2.18 -9.66 -13.77
N CYS A 9 -1.79 -8.60 -13.06
CA CYS A 9 -2.22 -8.39 -11.67
C CYS A 9 -3.75 -8.36 -11.54
N ASN A 10 -4.47 -7.70 -12.44
CA ASN A 10 -5.94 -7.64 -12.41
C ASN A 10 -6.60 -8.96 -12.77
N LEU A 11 -6.11 -9.68 -13.78
CA LEU A 11 -6.65 -11.00 -14.16
C LEU A 11 -6.47 -12.01 -13.03
N TYR A 12 -5.28 -12.05 -12.40
CA TYR A 12 -5.04 -12.90 -11.24
C TYR A 12 -5.84 -12.46 -10.01
N LEU A 13 -6.03 -11.15 -9.79
CA LEU A 13 -6.93 -10.63 -8.74
C LEU A 13 -8.37 -11.08 -8.97
N GLU A 14 -8.90 -10.95 -10.18
CA GLU A 14 -10.28 -11.32 -10.51
C GLU A 14 -10.53 -12.83 -10.35
N ILE A 15 -9.61 -13.67 -10.85
CA ILE A 15 -9.71 -15.13 -10.71
C ILE A 15 -9.68 -15.49 -9.22
N SER A 16 -8.78 -14.89 -8.45
CA SER A 16 -8.65 -15.16 -7.03
C SER A 16 -9.84 -14.62 -6.22
N LEU A 17 -10.40 -13.47 -6.58
CA LEU A 17 -11.64 -12.90 -6.01
C LEU A 17 -12.86 -13.78 -6.29
N LYS A 18 -12.94 -14.37 -7.48
CA LYS A 18 -14.01 -15.34 -7.81
C LYS A 18 -13.92 -16.60 -6.96
N CYS A 19 -12.72 -17.16 -6.81
CA CYS A 19 -12.50 -18.29 -5.90
C CYS A 19 -12.81 -17.92 -4.45
N PHE A 20 -12.42 -16.73 -4.01
CA PHE A 20 -12.61 -16.25 -2.64
C PHE A 20 -14.07 -16.00 -2.28
N LYS A 21 -14.82 -15.31 -3.14
CA LYS A 21 -16.26 -15.04 -2.96
C LYS A 21 -17.11 -16.32 -3.01
N SER A 22 -16.56 -17.43 -3.51
CA SER A 22 -17.23 -18.73 -3.52
C SER A 22 -17.16 -19.45 -2.16
N PHE A 23 -16.39 -18.96 -1.19
CA PHE A 23 -16.33 -19.53 0.15
C PHE A 23 -17.45 -18.97 1.05
N PRO A 24 -18.22 -19.81 1.76
CA PRO A 24 -19.25 -19.36 2.69
C PRO A 24 -18.66 -18.48 3.80
N THR A 25 -19.29 -17.34 4.10
CA THR A 25 -18.88 -16.41 5.18
C THR A 25 -18.75 -17.09 6.54
N SER A 26 -19.52 -18.16 6.79
CA SER A 26 -19.44 -19.00 7.99
C SER A 26 -18.15 -19.82 8.09
N ILE A 27 -17.59 -20.29 6.97
CA ILE A 27 -16.29 -20.98 6.94
C ILE A 27 -15.14 -19.99 7.14
N MET A 28 -15.29 -18.76 6.63
CA MET A 28 -14.29 -17.69 6.76
C MET A 28 -14.15 -17.18 8.21
N ALA A 29 -15.25 -17.17 8.97
CA ALA A 29 -15.24 -16.81 10.39
C ALA A 29 -14.63 -17.89 11.31
N LEU A 30 -14.69 -19.16 10.88
CA LEU A 30 -14.01 -20.29 11.56
C LEU A 30 -12.57 -20.47 11.09
N CYS A 31 -12.20 -19.83 9.99
CA CYS A 31 -10.85 -19.83 9.44
C CYS A 31 -9.97 -19.00 10.37
N VAL A 32 -9.14 -19.69 11.18
CA VAL A 32 -8.09 -19.10 11.99
C VAL A 32 -7.38 -18.02 11.15
N PRO A 33 -7.11 -16.81 11.66
CA PRO A 33 -6.51 -15.72 10.87
C PRO A 33 -5.26 -16.15 10.08
N ASN A 34 -4.56 -17.18 10.56
CA ASN A 34 -3.42 -17.79 9.88
C ASN A 34 -3.78 -18.59 8.61
N LEU A 35 -4.93 -19.28 8.52
CA LEU A 35 -5.31 -20.08 7.35
C LEU A 35 -5.79 -19.19 6.20
N LEU A 36 -6.43 -18.05 6.51
CA LEU A 36 -6.75 -17.05 5.49
C LEU A 36 -5.51 -16.36 4.96
N GLU A 37 -4.57 -15.96 5.83
CA GLU A 37 -3.27 -15.48 5.36
C GLU A 37 -2.53 -16.57 4.57
N TYR A 38 -2.64 -17.86 4.93
CA TYR A 38 -2.04 -18.96 4.16
C TYR A 38 -2.69 -19.09 2.78
N ILE A 39 -4.02 -19.21 2.69
CA ILE A 39 -4.74 -19.32 1.41
C ILE A 39 -4.49 -18.10 0.54
N PHE A 40 -4.51 -16.87 1.09
CA PHE A 40 -4.12 -15.67 0.36
C PHE A 40 -2.66 -15.70 -0.06
N THR A 41 -1.74 -16.15 0.80
CA THR A 41 -0.32 -16.24 0.45
C THR A 41 -0.06 -17.25 -0.65
N TYR A 42 -0.78 -18.38 -0.70
CA TYR A 42 -0.59 -19.44 -1.70
C TYR A 42 -1.35 -19.21 -3.01
N LEU A 43 -2.61 -18.73 -2.98
CA LEU A 43 -3.37 -18.38 -4.19
C LEU A 43 -2.89 -17.08 -4.82
N PHE A 44 -2.42 -16.10 -4.02
CA PHE A 44 -1.88 -14.84 -4.54
C PHE A 44 -0.34 -14.79 -4.54
N TRP A 45 0.36 -15.91 -4.28
CA TRP A 45 1.83 -15.92 -4.20
C TRP A 45 2.49 -15.35 -5.45
N GLY A 46 2.00 -15.75 -6.62
CA GLY A 46 2.50 -15.26 -7.91
C GLY A 46 2.31 -13.76 -8.10
N VAL A 47 1.16 -13.21 -7.67
CA VAL A 47 0.85 -11.78 -7.77
C VAL A 47 1.66 -10.95 -6.78
N PHE A 48 1.81 -11.44 -5.55
CA PHE A 48 2.69 -10.85 -4.55
C PHE A 48 4.12 -10.73 -5.09
N ARG A 49 4.65 -11.80 -5.67
CA ARG A 49 6.02 -11.83 -6.18
C ARG A 49 6.23 -10.82 -7.31
N VAL A 50 5.29 -10.72 -8.25
CA VAL A 50 5.39 -9.79 -9.39
C VAL A 50 5.42 -8.33 -8.90
N LEU A 51 4.49 -7.92 -8.04
CA LEU A 51 4.51 -6.54 -7.54
C LEU A 51 5.72 -6.28 -6.65
N HIS A 52 6.09 -7.22 -5.77
CA HIS A 52 7.23 -7.04 -4.90
C HIS A 52 8.53 -6.87 -5.69
N GLU A 53 8.75 -7.68 -6.73
CA GLU A 53 9.90 -7.53 -7.64
C GLU A 53 9.85 -6.21 -8.42
N HIS A 54 8.67 -5.77 -8.86
CA HIS A 54 8.49 -4.47 -9.50
C HIS A 54 8.88 -3.32 -8.56
N ILE A 55 8.36 -3.31 -7.33
CA ILE A 55 8.73 -2.33 -6.31
C ILE A 55 10.21 -2.39 -5.97
N GLN A 56 10.83 -3.58 -5.90
CA GLN A 56 12.27 -3.72 -5.68
C GLN A 56 13.09 -3.04 -6.79
N ARG A 57 12.65 -3.13 -8.06
CA ARG A 57 13.31 -2.42 -9.17
C ARG A 57 13.11 -0.92 -9.07
N LEU A 58 11.87 -0.48 -8.83
CA LEU A 58 11.54 0.94 -8.62
C LEU A 58 12.35 1.55 -7.47
N SER A 59 12.51 0.83 -6.36
CA SER A 59 13.28 1.31 -5.20
C SER A 59 14.73 1.65 -5.52
N LYS A 60 15.31 1.05 -6.58
CA LYS A 60 16.68 1.35 -7.04
C LYS A 60 16.78 2.61 -7.90
N VAL A 61 15.72 2.97 -8.61
CA VAL A 61 15.73 4.07 -9.60
C VAL A 61 14.99 5.32 -9.11
N VAL A 62 13.94 5.13 -8.30
CA VAL A 62 13.12 6.22 -7.76
C VAL A 62 13.85 6.89 -6.59
N THR A 63 14.33 8.11 -6.81
CA THR A 63 14.85 9.01 -5.78
C THR A 63 13.74 9.94 -5.27
N ALA A 64 13.98 10.68 -4.18
CA ALA A 64 12.99 11.62 -3.66
C ALA A 64 12.70 12.77 -4.67
N ASN A 65 13.66 13.08 -5.55
CA ASN A 65 13.54 14.10 -6.60
C ASN A 65 13.07 13.51 -7.93
N HIS A 66 12.52 12.29 -7.92
CA HIS A 66 12.11 11.62 -9.15
C HIS A 66 10.97 12.39 -9.83
N ARG A 67 11.13 12.70 -11.13
CA ARG A 67 10.20 13.53 -11.89
C ARG A 67 8.76 13.00 -11.88
N ALA A 68 8.59 11.68 -11.83
CA ALA A 68 7.26 11.06 -11.78
C ALA A 68 6.51 11.29 -10.45
N LEU A 69 7.22 11.58 -9.36
CA LEU A 69 6.60 11.84 -8.05
C LEU A 69 6.33 13.33 -7.82
N GLN A 70 7.15 14.22 -8.38
CA GLN A 70 6.98 15.68 -8.26
C GLN A 70 6.91 16.17 -6.80
N ILE A 71 7.68 15.56 -5.88
CA ILE A 71 7.73 15.96 -4.47
C ILE A 71 8.33 17.38 -4.38
N PRO A 72 7.62 18.35 -3.77
CA PRO A 72 8.15 19.70 -3.57
C PRO A 72 9.47 19.71 -2.79
N GLU A 73 10.39 20.58 -3.19
CA GLU A 73 11.75 20.63 -2.61
C GLU A 73 11.75 20.88 -1.10
N VAL A 74 10.77 21.62 -0.59
CA VAL A 74 10.60 21.91 0.84
C VAL A 74 10.51 20.63 1.68
N TYR A 75 9.87 19.58 1.15
CA TYR A 75 9.68 18.31 1.87
C TYR A 75 10.86 17.36 1.78
N LEU A 76 11.83 17.61 0.89
CA LEU A 76 12.98 16.73 0.69
C LEU A 76 13.92 16.70 1.90
N ARG A 77 13.83 17.68 2.80
CA ARG A 77 14.65 17.73 4.02
C ARG A 77 14.41 16.55 4.96
N GLU A 78 13.19 16.02 4.95
CA GLU A 78 12.78 14.86 5.76
C GLU A 78 12.91 13.53 4.98
N ALA A 79 13.30 13.58 3.70
CA ALA A 79 13.52 12.39 2.90
C ALA A 79 14.69 11.56 3.47
N PRO A 80 14.60 10.22 3.48
CA PRO A 80 13.59 9.39 2.82
C PRO A 80 12.39 9.02 3.72
N TRP A 81 12.06 9.78 4.77
CA TRP A 81 10.99 9.49 5.74
C TRP A 81 11.11 8.10 6.41
N PRO A 82 12.26 7.79 7.06
CA PRO A 82 12.54 6.45 7.59
C PRO A 82 11.51 5.98 8.63
N SER A 83 10.98 6.89 9.46
CA SER A 83 9.96 6.57 10.46
C SER A 83 8.67 6.03 9.83
N ALA A 84 8.19 6.66 8.75
CA ALA A 84 7.02 6.20 8.02
C ALA A 84 7.27 4.85 7.34
N GLN A 85 8.46 4.64 6.77
CA GLN A 85 8.85 3.34 6.22
C GLN A 85 8.85 2.24 7.28
N SER A 86 9.29 2.55 8.51
CA SER A 86 9.30 1.60 9.61
C SER A 86 7.89 1.16 10.00
N GLU A 87 6.94 2.10 10.11
CA GLU A 87 5.54 1.79 10.41
C GLU A 87 4.98 0.76 9.42
N ILE A 88 5.06 1.02 8.12
CA ILE A 88 4.42 0.15 7.13
C ILE A 88 5.12 -1.20 6.95
N ARG A 89 6.43 -1.30 7.25
CA ARG A 89 7.14 -2.60 7.23
C ARG A 89 6.55 -3.58 8.26
N THR A 90 5.96 -3.07 9.34
CA THR A 90 5.33 -3.91 10.37
C THR A 90 3.93 -4.41 10.01
N ILE A 91 3.38 -4.03 8.84
CA ILE A 91 1.99 -4.36 8.48
C ILE A 91 1.70 -5.89 8.47
N SER A 92 2.70 -6.69 8.14
CA SER A 92 2.61 -8.16 8.14
C SER A 92 2.53 -8.78 9.52
N ALA A 93 2.95 -8.07 10.57
CA ALA A 93 2.85 -8.55 11.95
C ALA A 93 1.40 -8.49 12.49
N TYR A 94 0.54 -7.65 11.90
CA TYR A 94 -0.85 -7.51 12.32
C TYR A 94 -1.74 -8.53 11.63
N LYS A 95 -2.56 -9.24 12.41
CA LYS A 95 -3.40 -10.36 11.91
C LYS A 95 -4.81 -9.92 11.49
N THR A 96 -5.36 -8.90 12.14
CA THR A 96 -6.73 -8.44 11.86
C THR A 96 -6.71 -7.34 10.79
N PRO A 97 -7.73 -7.25 9.93
CA PRO A 97 -7.78 -6.21 8.91
C PRO A 97 -7.85 -4.80 9.54
N ARG A 98 -8.52 -4.67 10.69
CA ARG A 98 -8.56 -3.45 11.49
C ARG A 98 -7.17 -3.00 11.95
N ASP A 99 -6.35 -3.91 12.45
CA ASP A 99 -5.00 -3.56 12.92
C ASP A 99 -4.05 -3.22 11.77
N LYS A 100 -4.22 -3.88 10.61
CA LYS A 100 -3.51 -3.50 9.38
C LYS A 100 -3.92 -2.09 8.91
N VAL A 101 -5.21 -1.73 8.96
CA VAL A 101 -5.70 -0.37 8.69
C VAL A 101 -5.06 0.64 9.66
N ARG A 102 -5.02 0.34 10.97
CA ARG A 102 -4.36 1.22 11.95
C ARG A 102 -2.87 1.42 11.67
N CYS A 103 -2.17 0.39 11.19
CA CYS A 103 -0.77 0.51 10.76
C CYS A 103 -0.62 1.51 9.59
N ILE A 104 -1.53 1.44 8.62
CA ILE A 104 -1.58 2.41 7.51
C ILE A 104 -1.84 3.82 8.04
N LEU A 105 -2.82 3.99 8.94
CA LEU A 105 -3.12 5.29 9.54
C LEU A 105 -1.91 5.86 10.27
N ARG A 106 -1.20 5.05 11.07
CA ARG A 106 0.04 5.50 11.75
C ARG A 106 1.07 5.98 10.75
N MET A 107 1.33 5.22 9.67
CA MET A 107 2.22 5.66 8.60
C MET A 107 1.76 7.00 8.00
N CYS A 108 0.48 7.16 7.67
CA CYS A 108 -0.07 8.40 7.10
C CYS A 108 0.11 9.59 8.06
N SER A 109 -0.21 9.41 9.35
CA SER A 109 0.01 10.44 10.38
C SER A 109 1.48 10.78 10.54
N THR A 110 2.39 9.79 10.50
CA THR A 110 3.83 10.04 10.54
C THR A 110 4.29 10.86 9.34
N ILE A 111 3.81 10.57 8.13
CA ILE A 111 4.13 11.37 6.94
C ILE A 111 3.63 12.80 7.14
N MET A 112 2.35 13.00 7.49
CA MET A 112 1.79 14.34 7.69
C MET A 112 2.58 15.16 8.71
N ASN A 113 2.97 14.55 9.83
CA ASN A 113 3.78 15.23 10.84
C ASN A 113 5.14 15.64 10.29
N LEU A 114 5.81 14.78 9.52
CA LEU A 114 7.10 15.11 8.90
C LEU A 114 6.95 16.23 7.85
N LEU A 115 5.86 16.24 7.08
CA LEU A 115 5.60 17.33 6.13
C LEU A 115 5.33 18.67 6.83
N SER A 116 4.58 18.66 7.93
CA SER A 116 4.35 19.87 8.74
C SER A 116 5.64 20.39 9.39
N LEU A 117 6.56 19.51 9.78
CA LEU A 117 7.88 19.91 10.31
C LEU A 117 8.79 20.49 9.22
N ALA A 118 8.69 19.98 7.99
CA ALA A 118 9.48 20.46 6.87
C ALA A 118 9.02 21.86 6.38
N ASN A 119 7.73 22.17 6.53
CA ASN A 119 7.12 23.41 6.08
C ASN A 119 6.16 23.97 7.15
N GLU A 120 6.73 24.63 8.17
CA GLU A 120 5.98 25.17 9.32
C GLU A 120 4.95 26.24 8.93
N ASP A 121 5.13 26.89 7.77
CA ASP A 121 4.29 27.99 7.29
C ASP A 121 3.03 27.53 6.56
N SER A 122 2.85 26.23 6.30
CA SER A 122 1.69 25.73 5.56
C SER A 122 1.22 24.35 6.02
N VAL A 123 -0.10 24.12 5.98
CA VAL A 123 -0.66 22.79 6.23
C VAL A 123 -0.52 21.94 4.95
N PRO A 124 0.17 20.79 4.99
CA PRO A 124 0.34 19.93 3.82
C PRO A 124 -1.01 19.46 3.27
N GLY A 125 -1.20 19.60 1.96
CA GLY A 125 -2.38 19.14 1.24
C GLY A 125 -2.26 17.68 0.77
N ALA A 126 -3.31 17.18 0.10
CA ALA A 126 -3.27 15.86 -0.53
C ALA A 126 -2.21 15.79 -1.65
N ASP A 127 -2.02 16.90 -2.39
CA ASP A 127 -1.05 16.99 -3.48
C ASP A 127 0.41 16.95 -2.99
N ASP A 128 0.66 17.37 -1.74
CA ASP A 128 1.96 17.25 -1.08
C ASP A 128 2.16 15.84 -0.47
N PHE A 129 1.08 15.27 0.04
CA PHE A 129 1.08 14.00 0.76
C PHE A 129 1.24 12.78 -0.16
N VAL A 130 0.43 12.68 -1.22
CA VAL A 130 0.35 11.46 -2.05
C VAL A 130 1.70 11.08 -2.69
N PRO A 131 2.48 12.03 -3.26
CA PRO A 131 3.83 11.73 -3.75
C PRO A 131 4.76 11.10 -2.71
N VAL A 132 4.71 11.62 -1.48
CA VAL A 132 5.54 11.13 -0.37
C VAL A 132 5.08 9.76 0.09
N LEU A 133 3.76 9.54 0.15
CA LEU A 133 3.19 8.22 0.42
C LEU A 133 3.64 7.17 -0.60
N VAL A 134 3.58 7.48 -1.90
CA VAL A 134 4.08 6.59 -2.97
C VAL A 134 5.55 6.28 -2.76
N PHE A 135 6.38 7.31 -2.50
CA PHE A 135 7.80 7.12 -2.26
C PHE A 135 8.08 6.21 -1.06
N VAL A 136 7.39 6.44 0.07
CA VAL A 136 7.52 5.64 1.28
C VAL A 136 7.16 4.18 1.01
N LEU A 137 6.07 3.91 0.29
CA LEU A 137 5.69 2.54 -0.07
C LEU A 137 6.72 1.87 -0.97
N ILE A 138 7.30 2.60 -1.94
CA ILE A 138 8.35 2.07 -2.81
C ILE A 138 9.61 1.71 -2.00
N LYS A 139 10.07 2.61 -1.12
CA LYS A 139 11.28 2.40 -0.31
C LYS A 139 11.09 1.39 0.81
N ALA A 140 9.90 1.32 1.39
CA ALA A 140 9.59 0.34 2.42
C ALA A 140 9.43 -1.06 1.84
N ASN A 141 8.81 -1.17 0.65
CA ASN A 141 8.41 -2.40 -0.02
C ASN A 141 7.80 -3.44 0.93
N PRO A 142 6.66 -3.12 1.57
CA PRO A 142 6.06 -3.99 2.56
C PRO A 142 5.69 -5.36 1.94
N PRO A 143 5.95 -6.47 2.65
CA PRO A 143 5.59 -7.80 2.18
C PRO A 143 4.06 -7.93 2.05
N CYS A 144 3.61 -8.70 1.07
CA CYS A 144 2.22 -9.02 0.81
C CYS A 144 1.29 -7.78 0.66
N LEU A 145 1.79 -6.69 0.05
CA LEU A 145 1.06 -5.42 -0.11
C LEU A 145 -0.32 -5.60 -0.79
N LEU A 146 -0.37 -6.25 -1.97
CA LEU A 146 -1.66 -6.46 -2.67
C LEU A 146 -2.59 -7.39 -1.91
N SER A 147 -2.06 -8.46 -1.31
CA SER A 147 -2.86 -9.37 -0.50
C SER A 147 -3.45 -8.64 0.72
N THR A 148 -2.69 -7.73 1.32
CA THR A 148 -3.18 -6.87 2.41
C THR A 148 -4.30 -5.95 1.94
N VAL A 149 -4.15 -5.34 0.75
CA VAL A 149 -5.20 -4.51 0.15
C VAL A 149 -6.49 -5.31 -0.04
N GLN A 150 -6.38 -6.49 -0.65
CA GLN A 150 -7.54 -7.36 -0.90
C GLN A 150 -8.19 -7.86 0.39
N TYR A 151 -7.38 -8.21 1.38
CA TYR A 151 -7.85 -8.67 2.69
C TYR A 151 -8.68 -7.59 3.40
N ILE A 152 -8.16 -6.36 3.49
CA ILE A 152 -8.89 -5.26 4.13
C ILE A 152 -10.15 -4.93 3.34
N SER A 153 -10.07 -4.79 2.01
CA SER A 153 -11.25 -4.50 1.17
C SER A 153 -12.35 -5.55 1.33
N SER A 154 -11.99 -6.82 1.48
CA SER A 154 -12.96 -7.92 1.56
C SER A 154 -13.60 -8.06 2.95
N PHE A 155 -12.85 -7.84 4.02
CA PHE A 155 -13.31 -8.11 5.40
C PHE A 155 -13.64 -6.89 6.23
N TYR A 156 -13.08 -5.73 5.87
CA TYR A 156 -13.21 -4.50 6.64
C TYR A 156 -13.63 -3.31 5.78
N GLY A 157 -13.74 -3.46 4.45
CA GLY A 157 -14.13 -2.40 3.53
C GLY A 157 -15.44 -1.71 3.91
N ASN A 158 -16.46 -2.47 4.32
CA ASN A 158 -17.76 -1.93 4.75
C ASN A 158 -17.73 -1.28 6.15
N CYS A 159 -16.66 -1.49 6.92
CA CYS A 159 -16.47 -0.91 8.24
C CYS A 159 -15.64 0.37 8.21
N LEU A 160 -14.96 0.66 7.09
CA LEU A 160 -14.21 1.89 6.90
C LEU A 160 -15.17 3.09 6.88
N SER A 161 -14.93 4.04 7.76
CA SER A 161 -15.76 5.25 7.87
C SER A 161 -14.93 6.46 8.31
N GLY A 162 -15.44 7.66 8.00
CA GLY A 162 -14.78 8.92 8.35
C GLY A 162 -13.33 8.97 7.87
N GLU A 163 -12.42 9.25 8.80
CA GLU A 163 -10.99 9.38 8.55
C GLU A 163 -10.35 8.07 8.04
N GLU A 164 -10.78 6.91 8.54
CA GLU A 164 -10.23 5.61 8.10
C GLU A 164 -10.46 5.40 6.60
N SER A 165 -11.64 5.79 6.09
CA SER A 165 -11.97 5.68 4.67
C SER A 165 -11.14 6.63 3.81
N TYR A 166 -10.85 7.83 4.30
CA TYR A 166 -10.02 8.80 3.58
C TYR A 166 -8.58 8.28 3.41
N TRP A 167 -7.94 7.86 4.51
CA TRP A 167 -6.58 7.34 4.45
C TRP A 167 -6.49 6.04 3.65
N TRP A 168 -7.51 5.20 3.73
CA TRP A 168 -7.61 4.00 2.91
C TRP A 168 -7.67 4.31 1.42
N MET A 169 -8.45 5.32 1.02
CA MET A 169 -8.54 5.77 -0.36
C MET A 169 -7.18 6.28 -0.87
N GLN A 170 -6.47 7.09 -0.09
CA GLN A 170 -5.14 7.58 -0.46
C GLN A 170 -4.12 6.43 -0.59
N PHE A 171 -4.15 5.48 0.36
CA PHE A 171 -3.30 4.30 0.34
C PHE A 171 -3.54 3.44 -0.91
N THR A 172 -4.80 3.13 -1.21
CA THR A 172 -5.14 2.32 -2.39
C THR A 172 -4.81 3.04 -3.69
N ALA A 173 -5.04 4.35 -3.79
CA ALA A 173 -4.62 5.15 -4.94
C ALA A 173 -3.09 5.11 -5.15
N ALA A 174 -2.31 5.25 -4.07
CA ALA A 174 -0.85 5.15 -4.13
C ALA A 174 -0.39 3.75 -4.59
N VAL A 175 -1.03 2.68 -4.10
CA VAL A 175 -0.73 1.31 -4.54
C VAL A 175 -1.05 1.11 -6.02
N GLU A 176 -2.17 1.64 -6.53
CA GLU A 176 -2.48 1.58 -7.96
C GLU A 176 -1.48 2.37 -8.80
N PHE A 177 -1.06 3.56 -8.35
CA PHE A 177 -0.04 4.35 -9.02
C PHE A 177 1.31 3.61 -9.12
N ILE A 178 1.72 2.90 -8.07
CA ILE A 178 2.94 2.08 -8.09
C ILE A 178 2.89 0.97 -9.15
N LYS A 179 1.70 0.45 -9.49
CA LYS A 179 1.58 -0.54 -10.57
C LYS A 179 1.78 0.06 -11.96
N THR A 180 1.51 1.36 -12.13
CA THR A 180 1.54 2.03 -13.43
C THR A 180 2.84 2.76 -13.71
N ILE A 181 3.60 3.14 -12.68
CA ILE A 181 4.92 3.77 -12.83
C ILE A 181 5.94 2.80 -13.46
N ASP A 182 6.63 3.27 -14.51
CA ASP A 182 7.62 2.52 -15.29
C ASP A 182 9.02 2.82 -14.74
N ASP A 183 9.90 1.82 -14.72
CA ASP A 183 11.29 1.93 -14.25
C ASP A 183 12.22 2.67 -15.24
N ARG A 184 11.70 2.99 -16.44
CA ARG A 184 12.46 3.59 -17.55
C ARG A 184 12.27 5.09 -17.78
N LYS A 185 11.51 5.81 -16.94
CA LYS A 185 11.21 7.24 -17.13
C LYS A 185 11.35 8.07 -15.88
#